data_AF-A0A928NU33-F1
#
_entry.id   AF-A0A928NU33-F1
#
_cell.length_a   1.000
_cell.length_b   1.000
_cell.length_c   1.000
_cell.angle_alpha   90.00
_cell.angle_beta   90.00
_cell.angle_gamma   90.00
#
_symmetry.space_group_name_H-M   'P 1'
#
loop_
_entity.id
_entity.type
_entity.pdbx_description
1 polymer ?
#
loop_
_entity_poly.entity_id
_entity_poly.type
_entity_poly.pdbx_seq_one_letter_code
_entity_poly.pdbx_strand_id
1 'polypeptide(L)'
;MQAISKWETDVGMPDISQIVPLSHELSVSSDILLGIAKEDENTEFEAIRAKCYEIEGTPISCNWPPKAQDTQRAFDLMYEYFSSHPNDVRAARFLLDRAECKWEQISVASDAESAIKECERFANCIFRHCKDEDIINETRYNIASIYAFTGRKEKTYEVLNQMPFLLGDNRYWAAEILEKAGEREEAERLCRESFTISARFISRCIRLMAQMQGRTLAEKVEFNEYMLRMINAFLTGGDYMPHRQIFQKMSLVTGLIKENLRLGKTERAIECFRETLETAEKYLDFLEGGSKGTSLLLLDDGLDRVDDSPEDISKRVGMVVECLRRAIYYGEHMKEAQGNETIAEYTRKAQKIRERYI
;
A
#
# COMPACT_ATOMS: atom_id res chain seq x y z
N MET A 1 -20.98 -25.83 -36.48
CA MET A 1 -20.64 -25.11 -37.72
C MET A 1 -20.43 -23.67 -37.35
N GLN A 2 -19.20 -23.19 -37.45
CA GLN A 2 -18.87 -21.79 -37.26
C GLN A 2 -19.17 -21.08 -38.59
N ALA A 3 -19.90 -19.97 -38.56
CA ALA A 3 -20.18 -19.19 -39.76
C ALA A 3 -18.86 -18.51 -40.18
N ILE A 4 -18.29 -18.93 -41.31
CA ILE A 4 -17.10 -18.33 -41.91
C ILE A 4 -17.59 -17.18 -42.80
N SER A 5 -17.00 -16.00 -42.64
CA SER A 5 -17.42 -14.83 -43.40
C SER A 5 -17.16 -15.01 -44.89
N LYS A 6 -18.00 -14.41 -45.75
CA LYS A 6 -17.75 -14.36 -47.20
C LYS A 6 -16.42 -13.65 -47.54
N TRP A 7 -15.98 -12.78 -46.63
CA TRP A 7 -14.69 -12.09 -46.74
C TRP A 7 -13.52 -13.04 -46.51
N GLU A 8 -13.59 -13.90 -45.50
CA GLU A 8 -12.55 -14.89 -45.19
C GLU A 8 -12.43 -15.99 -46.27
N THR A 9 -13.41 -16.09 -47.17
CA THR A 9 -13.46 -17.09 -48.24
C THR A 9 -13.16 -16.51 -49.63
N ASP A 10 -12.79 -15.22 -49.72
CA ASP A 10 -12.62 -14.47 -50.98
C ASP A 10 -13.87 -14.48 -51.90
N VAL A 11 -15.04 -14.82 -51.34
CA VAL A 11 -16.31 -14.93 -52.10
C VAL A 11 -16.99 -13.55 -52.22
N GLY A 12 -16.61 -12.58 -51.41
CA GLY A 12 -17.07 -11.20 -51.56
C GLY A 12 -16.42 -10.22 -50.57
N MET A 13 -16.24 -8.98 -51.02
CA MET A 13 -15.75 -7.89 -50.17
C MET A 13 -16.78 -7.53 -49.10
N PRO A 14 -16.34 -7.16 -47.87
CA PRO A 14 -17.24 -6.61 -46.87
C PRO A 14 -17.85 -5.30 -47.38
N ASP A 15 -19.06 -4.98 -46.95
CA ASP A 15 -19.65 -3.65 -47.18
C ASP A 15 -18.72 -2.60 -46.56
N ILE A 16 -18.42 -1.53 -47.31
CA ILE A 16 -17.49 -0.48 -46.88
C ILE A 16 -17.92 0.16 -45.54
N SER A 17 -19.22 0.15 -45.24
CA SER A 17 -19.79 0.61 -43.98
C SER A 17 -19.41 -0.26 -42.77
N GLN A 18 -18.95 -1.50 -43.01
CA GLN A 18 -18.55 -2.45 -41.97
C GLN A 18 -17.06 -2.36 -41.63
N ILE A 19 -16.24 -1.74 -42.48
CA ILE A 19 -14.78 -1.63 -42.28
C ILE A 19 -14.46 -0.87 -41.00
N VAL A 20 -15.11 0.27 -40.76
CA VAL A 20 -14.87 1.12 -39.58
C VAL A 20 -15.33 0.45 -38.28
N PRO A 21 -16.54 -0.15 -38.21
CA PRO A 21 -16.94 -0.97 -37.06
C PRO A 21 -16.01 -2.16 -36.79
N LEU A 22 -15.59 -2.90 -37.83
CA LEU A 22 -14.69 -4.04 -37.70
C LEU A 22 -13.28 -3.62 -37.23
N SER A 23 -12.76 -2.51 -37.76
CA SER A 23 -11.45 -2.00 -37.34
C SER A 23 -11.47 -1.57 -35.87
N HIS A 24 -12.58 -0.99 -35.41
CA HIS A 24 -12.79 -0.67 -33.99
C HIS A 24 -12.86 -1.94 -33.11
N GLU A 25 -13.66 -2.94 -33.51
CA GLU A 25 -13.80 -4.20 -32.76
C GLU A 25 -12.48 -4.96 -32.65
N LEU A 26 -11.73 -5.02 -33.75
CA LEU A 26 -10.43 -5.70 -33.83
C LEU A 26 -9.27 -4.85 -33.29
N SER A 27 -9.54 -3.60 -32.91
CA SER A 27 -8.53 -2.65 -32.39
C SER A 27 -7.35 -2.44 -33.35
N VAL A 28 -7.62 -2.42 -34.65
CA VAL A 28 -6.63 -2.15 -35.72
C VAL A 28 -7.11 -0.99 -36.58
N SER A 29 -6.22 -0.29 -37.29
CA SER A 29 -6.66 0.75 -38.25
C SER A 29 -7.39 0.11 -39.43
N SER A 30 -8.27 0.87 -40.09
CA SER A 30 -8.90 0.41 -41.34
C SER A 30 -7.86 0.11 -42.42
N ASP A 31 -6.71 0.79 -42.40
CA ASP A 31 -5.60 0.54 -43.31
C ASP A 31 -4.87 -0.78 -43.03
N ILE A 32 -4.70 -1.16 -41.75
CA ILE A 32 -4.20 -2.50 -41.37
C ILE A 32 -5.22 -3.57 -41.78
N LEU A 33 -6.52 -3.34 -41.51
CA LEU A 33 -7.60 -4.27 -41.85
C LEU A 33 -7.68 -4.52 -43.37
N LEU A 34 -7.37 -3.51 -44.18
CA LEU A 34 -7.36 -3.58 -45.63
C LEU A 34 -6.00 -3.99 -46.22
N GLY A 35 -5.00 -4.30 -45.39
CA GLY A 35 -3.66 -4.65 -45.83
C GLY A 35 -2.92 -3.52 -46.56
N ILE A 36 -3.34 -2.27 -46.34
CA ILE A 36 -2.75 -1.05 -46.90
C ILE A 36 -1.55 -0.61 -46.04
N ALA A 37 -1.63 -0.79 -44.73
CA ALA A 37 -0.52 -0.52 -43.82
C ALA A 37 0.50 -1.66 -43.86
N LYS A 38 1.77 -1.31 -44.05
CA LYS A 38 2.92 -2.23 -43.90
C LYS A 38 3.32 -2.34 -42.43
N GLU A 39 4.10 -3.36 -42.09
CA GLU A 39 4.79 -3.58 -40.80
C GLU A 39 5.67 -2.39 -40.31
N ASP A 40 5.68 -1.25 -41.01
CA ASP A 40 6.52 -0.07 -40.77
C ASP A 40 6.08 0.79 -39.56
N GLU A 41 4.81 0.77 -39.14
CA GLU A 41 4.39 1.55 -37.95
C GLU A 41 5.14 1.11 -36.67
N ASN A 42 5.54 -0.16 -36.62
CA ASN A 42 6.31 -0.68 -35.49
C ASN A 42 7.79 -0.25 -35.55
N THR A 43 8.32 0.05 -36.74
CA THR A 43 9.71 0.49 -36.93
C THR A 43 9.87 1.99 -36.68
N GLU A 44 8.88 2.80 -37.03
CA GLU A 44 8.90 4.24 -36.81
C GLU A 44 8.86 4.60 -35.32
N PHE A 45 7.92 4.02 -34.55
CA PHE A 45 7.83 4.25 -33.11
C PHE A 45 9.13 3.88 -32.41
N GLU A 46 9.67 2.69 -32.68
CA GLU A 46 10.90 2.23 -32.04
C GLU A 46 12.11 3.07 -32.45
N ALA A 47 12.18 3.57 -33.68
CA ALA A 47 13.22 4.50 -34.10
C ALA A 47 13.13 5.86 -33.38
N ILE A 48 11.93 6.39 -33.19
CA ILE A 48 11.70 7.64 -32.46
C ILE A 48 12.00 7.45 -30.96
N ARG A 49 11.56 6.34 -30.39
CA ARG A 49 11.83 5.96 -29.01
C ARG A 49 13.33 5.80 -28.74
N ALA A 50 14.06 5.15 -29.64
CA ALA A 50 15.52 5.02 -29.53
C ALA A 50 16.20 6.40 -29.52
N LYS A 51 15.81 7.32 -30.41
CA LYS A 51 16.31 8.70 -30.41
C LYS A 51 16.00 9.44 -29.11
N CYS A 52 14.81 9.25 -28.55
CA CYS A 52 14.45 9.84 -27.26
C CYS A 52 15.40 9.36 -26.15
N TYR A 53 15.70 8.06 -26.07
CA TYR A 53 16.65 7.53 -25.11
C TYR A 53 18.10 7.97 -25.37
N GLU A 54 18.50 8.19 -26.62
CA GLU A 54 19.81 8.77 -26.95
C GLU A 54 19.93 10.21 -26.46
N ILE A 55 18.85 11.01 -26.58
CA ILE A 55 18.81 12.40 -26.10
C ILE A 55 18.95 12.47 -24.58
N GLU A 56 18.23 11.60 -23.87
CA GLU A 56 18.22 11.59 -22.40
C GLU A 56 19.45 10.92 -21.77
N GLY A 57 20.19 10.14 -22.56
CA GLY A 57 21.30 9.31 -22.10
C GLY A 57 20.84 7.92 -21.68
N THR A 58 21.73 6.93 -21.78
CA THR A 58 21.40 5.52 -21.51
C THR A 58 20.85 5.30 -20.08
N PRO A 59 19.95 4.31 -19.86
CA PRO A 59 19.34 4.01 -18.56
C PRO A 59 20.31 3.61 -17.43
N ILE A 60 21.61 3.51 -17.71
CA ILE A 60 22.66 3.06 -16.79
C ILE A 60 23.30 4.26 -16.04
N SER A 61 23.06 5.49 -16.48
CA SER A 61 23.52 6.68 -15.77
C SER A 61 22.66 6.90 -14.51
N CYS A 62 23.28 6.85 -13.34
CA CYS A 62 22.67 7.02 -12.00
C CYS A 62 22.03 8.40 -11.75
N ASN A 63 21.81 9.22 -12.78
CA ASN A 63 21.13 10.52 -12.72
C ASN A 63 19.69 10.38 -13.21
N TRP A 64 18.90 9.57 -12.51
CA TRP A 64 17.44 9.65 -12.60
C TRP A 64 16.97 10.72 -11.59
N PRO A 65 16.16 11.70 -12.01
CA PRO A 65 15.61 11.89 -13.35
C PRO A 65 16.59 12.58 -14.34
N PRO A 66 16.40 12.41 -15.68
CA PRO A 66 17.21 13.08 -16.69
C PRO A 66 17.15 14.61 -16.58
N LYS A 67 18.10 15.32 -17.22
CA LYS A 67 18.10 16.78 -17.25
C LYS A 67 16.80 17.32 -17.87
N ALA A 68 16.24 18.38 -17.28
CA ALA A 68 14.96 18.97 -17.72
C ALA A 68 14.93 19.31 -19.22
N GLN A 69 16.04 19.82 -19.77
CA GLN A 69 16.14 20.20 -21.18
C GLN A 69 16.11 18.99 -22.12
N ASP A 70 16.76 17.89 -21.74
CA ASP A 70 16.80 16.68 -22.56
C ASP A 70 15.44 15.95 -22.50
N THR A 71 14.81 15.94 -21.32
CA THR A 71 13.44 15.47 -21.12
C THR A 71 12.45 16.25 -22.00
N GLN A 72 12.58 17.57 -22.08
CA GLN A 72 11.73 18.40 -22.95
C GLN A 72 11.92 18.07 -24.43
N ARG A 73 13.17 17.89 -24.88
CA ARG A 73 13.47 17.55 -26.28
C ARG A 73 12.92 16.18 -26.68
N ALA A 74 13.03 15.19 -25.80
CA ALA A 74 12.45 13.87 -26.00
C ALA A 74 10.91 13.93 -26.01
N PHE A 75 10.32 14.73 -25.12
CA PHE A 75 8.87 14.99 -25.10
C PHE A 75 8.40 15.59 -26.42
N ASP A 76 9.04 16.66 -26.91
CA ASP A 76 8.63 17.34 -28.15
C ASP A 76 8.68 16.40 -29.37
N LEU A 77 9.73 15.57 -29.45
CA LEU A 77 9.90 14.59 -30.53
C LEU A 77 8.79 13.52 -30.51
N MET A 78 8.49 12.97 -29.33
CA MET A 78 7.41 11.99 -29.19
C MET A 78 6.03 12.64 -29.39
N TYR A 79 5.88 13.93 -29.05
CA TYR A 79 4.63 14.67 -29.22
C TYR A 79 4.29 14.87 -30.70
N GLU A 80 5.28 15.16 -31.53
CA GLU A 80 5.12 15.23 -32.99
C GLU A 80 4.66 13.89 -33.57
N TYR A 81 5.25 12.78 -33.11
CA TYR A 81 4.82 11.43 -33.48
C TYR A 81 3.37 11.15 -33.05
N PHE A 82 3.03 11.40 -31.79
CA PHE A 82 1.68 11.20 -31.27
C PHE A 82 0.64 12.10 -31.96
N SER A 83 1.03 13.30 -32.40
CA SER A 83 0.15 14.18 -33.17
C SER A 83 -0.22 13.58 -34.53
N SER A 84 0.69 12.83 -35.13
CA SER A 84 0.45 12.08 -36.38
C SER A 84 -0.26 10.74 -36.13
N HIS A 85 -0.10 10.17 -34.93
CA HIS A 85 -0.67 8.88 -34.52
C HIS A 85 -1.44 9.00 -33.18
N PRO A 86 -2.59 9.70 -33.14
CA PRO A 86 -3.24 10.15 -31.90
C PRO A 86 -3.85 9.05 -31.02
N ASN A 87 -3.81 7.79 -31.48
CA ASN A 87 -4.32 6.63 -30.75
C ASN A 87 -3.21 5.65 -30.34
N ASP A 88 -1.93 5.97 -30.59
CA ASP A 88 -0.82 5.09 -30.19
C ASP A 88 -0.62 5.16 -28.66
N VAL A 89 -1.01 4.07 -27.98
CA VAL A 89 -0.91 3.90 -26.53
C VAL A 89 0.53 4.01 -26.03
N ARG A 90 1.52 3.56 -26.81
CA ARG A 90 2.93 3.55 -26.42
C ARG A 90 3.49 4.97 -26.39
N ALA A 91 3.15 5.77 -27.40
CA ALA A 91 3.53 7.17 -27.46
C ALA A 91 2.80 7.99 -26.38
N ALA A 92 1.50 7.75 -26.17
CA ALA A 92 0.74 8.37 -25.08
C ALA A 92 1.36 8.07 -23.70
N ARG A 93 1.75 6.81 -23.45
CA ARG A 93 2.41 6.40 -22.20
C ARG A 93 3.76 7.10 -22.01
N PHE A 94 4.59 7.14 -23.06
CA PHE A 94 5.88 7.84 -23.02
C PHE A 94 5.70 9.31 -22.67
N LEU A 95 4.77 10.00 -23.33
CA LEU A 95 4.50 11.42 -23.09
C LEU A 95 4.02 11.69 -21.67
N LEU A 96 3.14 10.84 -21.14
CA LEU A 96 2.62 11.00 -19.78
C LEU A 96 3.70 10.80 -18.71
N ASP A 97 4.57 9.80 -18.88
CA ASP A 97 5.73 9.55 -18.01
C ASP A 97 6.68 10.76 -17.96
N ARG A 98 7.00 11.34 -19.13
CA ARG A 98 7.87 12.53 -19.20
C ARG A 98 7.21 13.81 -18.75
N ALA A 99 5.88 13.91 -18.88
CA ALA A 99 5.14 15.01 -18.28
C ALA A 99 5.27 14.99 -16.75
N GLU A 100 5.11 13.83 -16.10
CA GLU A 100 5.28 13.68 -14.65
C GLU A 100 6.69 14.09 -14.20
N CYS A 101 7.74 13.58 -14.85
CA CYS A 101 9.14 13.98 -14.58
C CYS A 101 9.37 15.50 -14.74
N LYS A 102 8.73 16.13 -15.71
CA LYS A 102 8.84 17.58 -15.95
C LYS A 102 8.19 18.38 -14.83
N TRP A 103 7.06 17.94 -14.30
CA TRP A 103 6.37 18.62 -13.20
C TRP A 103 7.11 18.51 -11.87
N GLU A 104 7.83 17.41 -11.65
CA GLU A 104 8.74 17.27 -10.50
C GLU A 104 9.91 18.28 -10.55
N GLN A 105 10.29 18.74 -11.75
CA GLN A 105 11.45 19.61 -11.98
C GLN A 105 11.13 21.11 -12.17
N ILE A 106 9.85 21.49 -12.30
CA ILE A 106 9.44 22.87 -12.64
C ILE A 106 8.55 23.48 -11.56
N SER A 107 9.02 24.57 -10.95
CA SER A 107 8.18 25.49 -10.15
C SER A 107 7.15 26.17 -11.05
N VAL A 108 5.91 25.67 -11.00
CA VAL A 108 4.64 26.21 -11.53
C VAL A 108 4.78 27.15 -12.74
N ALA A 109 4.69 26.59 -13.95
CA ALA A 109 4.61 27.35 -15.19
C ALA A 109 3.24 28.03 -15.38
N SER A 110 3.24 29.20 -16.00
CA SER A 110 2.08 30.07 -16.29
C SER A 110 1.03 29.50 -17.27
N ASP A 111 1.08 28.19 -17.59
CA ASP A 111 0.16 27.50 -18.51
C ASP A 111 -0.19 26.08 -18.02
N ALA A 112 -0.37 25.91 -16.71
CA ALA A 112 -0.66 24.60 -16.12
C ALA A 112 -1.95 23.97 -16.65
N GLU A 113 -2.96 24.77 -16.99
CA GLU A 113 -4.26 24.27 -17.46
C GLU A 113 -4.17 23.58 -18.82
N SER A 114 -3.46 24.17 -19.77
CA SER A 114 -3.27 23.61 -21.11
C SER A 114 -2.46 22.31 -21.04
N ALA A 115 -1.39 22.32 -20.24
CA ALA A 115 -0.55 21.15 -20.05
C ALA A 115 -1.29 19.99 -19.35
N ILE A 116 -2.15 20.28 -18.36
CA ILE A 116 -3.01 19.26 -17.73
C ILE A 116 -3.96 18.65 -18.76
N LYS A 117 -4.59 19.46 -19.63
CA LYS A 117 -5.50 18.95 -20.68
C LYS A 117 -4.79 18.02 -21.66
N GLU A 118 -3.54 18.31 -22.03
CA GLU A 118 -2.75 17.41 -22.86
C GLU A 118 -2.42 16.10 -22.12
N CYS A 119 -2.08 16.17 -20.82
CA CYS A 119 -1.88 14.96 -20.01
C CYS A 119 -3.17 14.13 -19.89
N GLU A 120 -4.32 14.78 -19.69
CA GLU A 120 -5.65 14.15 -19.71
C GLU A 120 -5.92 13.51 -21.08
N ARG A 121 -5.52 14.14 -22.19
CA ARG A 121 -5.64 13.57 -23.54
C ARG A 121 -4.80 12.30 -23.70
N PHE A 122 -3.56 12.28 -23.23
CA PHE A 122 -2.71 11.08 -23.26
C PHE A 122 -3.28 9.96 -22.39
N ALA A 123 -3.68 10.27 -21.15
CA ALA A 123 -4.29 9.30 -20.24
C ALA A 123 -5.58 8.70 -20.83
N ASN A 124 -6.45 9.52 -21.43
CA ASN A 124 -7.67 9.06 -22.08
C ASN A 124 -7.41 8.18 -23.31
N CYS A 125 -6.34 8.42 -24.06
CA CYS A 125 -5.91 7.53 -25.14
C CYS A 125 -5.60 6.13 -24.58
N ILE A 126 -4.83 6.05 -23.49
CA ILE A 126 -4.48 4.79 -22.84
C ILE A 126 -5.73 4.10 -22.28
N PHE A 127 -6.60 4.82 -21.55
CA PHE A 127 -7.81 4.23 -20.98
C PHE A 127 -8.79 3.69 -22.02
N ARG A 128 -8.80 4.25 -23.23
CA ARG A 128 -9.69 3.80 -24.32
C ARG A 128 -9.13 2.61 -25.10
N HIS A 129 -7.81 2.58 -25.31
CA HIS A 129 -7.20 1.67 -26.29
C HIS A 129 -6.30 0.61 -25.66
N CYS A 130 -5.92 0.75 -24.39
CA CYS A 130 -5.15 -0.25 -23.67
C CYS A 130 -6.07 -1.23 -22.91
N LYS A 131 -5.70 -2.51 -22.90
CA LYS A 131 -6.37 -3.55 -22.09
C LYS A 131 -5.47 -4.13 -21.00
N ASP A 132 -4.22 -3.69 -20.96
CA ASP A 132 -3.24 -4.12 -19.97
C ASP A 132 -3.50 -3.37 -18.66
N GLU A 133 -3.89 -4.10 -17.62
CA GLU A 133 -4.25 -3.51 -16.33
C GLU A 133 -3.06 -2.81 -15.66
N ASP A 134 -1.84 -3.31 -15.84
CA ASP A 134 -0.65 -2.69 -15.23
C ASP A 134 -0.41 -1.32 -15.84
N ILE A 135 -0.51 -1.21 -17.17
CA ILE A 135 -0.37 0.07 -17.90
C ILE A 135 -1.49 1.04 -17.53
N ILE A 136 -2.73 0.56 -17.43
CA ILE A 136 -3.88 1.39 -17.03
C ILE A 136 -3.67 1.94 -15.61
N ASN A 137 -3.17 1.12 -14.69
CA ASN A 137 -2.96 1.53 -13.30
C ASN A 137 -1.76 2.46 -13.13
N GLU A 138 -0.67 2.23 -13.85
CA GLU A 138 0.45 3.18 -13.96
C GLU A 138 -0.02 4.54 -14.48
N THR A 139 -0.90 4.54 -15.49
CA THR A 139 -1.50 5.76 -16.04
C THR A 139 -2.32 6.51 -14.99
N ARG A 140 -3.09 5.80 -14.15
CA ARG A 140 -3.83 6.40 -13.02
C ARG A 140 -2.89 7.06 -12.02
N TYR A 141 -1.78 6.40 -11.68
CA TYR A 141 -0.76 6.99 -10.80
C TYR A 141 -0.18 8.27 -11.41
N ASN A 142 0.29 8.23 -12.66
CA ASN A 142 0.93 9.38 -13.31
C ASN A 142 -0.01 10.60 -13.40
N ILE A 143 -1.27 10.41 -13.79
CA ILE A 143 -2.22 11.53 -13.87
C ILE A 143 -2.62 12.06 -12.48
N ALA A 144 -2.69 11.19 -11.46
CA ALA A 144 -2.92 11.60 -10.08
C ALA A 144 -1.76 12.47 -9.53
N SER A 145 -0.51 12.12 -9.86
CA SER A 145 0.69 12.92 -9.55
C SER A 145 0.61 14.31 -10.16
N ILE A 146 0.27 14.39 -11.45
CA ILE A 146 0.13 15.68 -12.17
C ILE A 146 -0.96 16.56 -11.55
N TYR A 147 -2.10 15.98 -11.15
CA TYR A 147 -3.14 16.72 -10.42
C TYR A 147 -2.65 17.24 -9.06
N ALA A 148 -1.85 16.46 -8.32
CA ALA A 148 -1.33 16.88 -7.04
C ALA A 148 -0.33 18.03 -7.18
N PHE A 149 0.62 17.93 -8.12
CA PHE A 149 1.59 18.99 -8.42
C PHE A 149 0.94 20.30 -8.87
N THR A 150 -0.29 20.23 -9.38
CA THR A 150 -1.07 21.39 -9.84
C THR A 150 -2.13 21.85 -8.82
N GLY A 151 -2.11 21.30 -7.60
CA GLY A 151 -2.99 21.70 -6.49
C GLY A 151 -4.42 21.16 -6.56
N ARG A 152 -4.71 20.18 -7.41
CA ARG A 152 -6.05 19.61 -7.64
C ARG A 152 -6.30 18.38 -6.77
N LYS A 153 -6.32 18.58 -5.44
CA LYS A 153 -6.39 17.48 -4.45
C LYS A 153 -7.59 16.54 -4.66
N GLU A 154 -8.78 17.08 -4.93
CA GLU A 154 -9.99 16.27 -5.10
C GLU A 154 -9.87 15.30 -6.30
N LYS A 155 -9.33 15.78 -7.42
CA LYS A 155 -9.12 14.95 -8.61
C LYS A 155 -8.06 13.87 -8.37
N THR A 156 -7.00 14.18 -7.61
CA THR A 156 -6.00 13.18 -7.22
C THR A 156 -6.65 12.00 -6.50
N TYR A 157 -7.49 12.27 -5.49
CA TYR A 157 -8.19 11.19 -4.77
C TYR A 157 -9.22 10.46 -5.63
N GLU A 158 -9.94 11.17 -6.51
CA GLU A 158 -10.90 10.54 -7.43
C GLU A 158 -10.24 9.47 -8.31
N VAL A 159 -9.06 9.77 -8.85
CA VAL A 159 -8.31 8.82 -9.69
C VAL A 159 -7.72 7.68 -8.87
N LEU A 160 -7.09 7.98 -7.73
CA LEU A 160 -6.47 6.96 -6.89
C LEU A 160 -7.51 5.94 -6.37
N ASN A 161 -8.73 6.38 -6.07
CA ASN A 161 -9.81 5.49 -5.62
C ASN A 161 -10.29 4.49 -6.69
N GLN A 162 -9.93 4.68 -7.96
CA GLN A 162 -10.23 3.73 -9.04
C GLN A 162 -9.16 2.65 -9.20
N MET A 163 -8.01 2.76 -8.52
CA MET A 163 -6.95 1.76 -8.59
C MET A 163 -7.33 0.51 -7.79
N PRO A 164 -7.06 -0.70 -8.31
CA PRO A 164 -7.33 -1.93 -7.60
C PRO A 164 -6.37 -2.06 -6.41
N PHE A 165 -6.92 -2.50 -5.28
CA PHE A 165 -6.17 -2.73 -4.04
C PHE A 165 -5.01 -3.75 -4.19
N LEU A 166 -5.02 -4.54 -5.26
CA LEU A 166 -3.97 -5.54 -5.57
C LEU A 166 -2.59 -4.92 -5.80
N LEU A 167 -2.53 -3.66 -6.26
CA LEU A 167 -1.28 -2.97 -6.59
C LEU A 167 -0.72 -2.12 -5.44
N GLY A 168 -1.39 -2.08 -4.29
CA GLY A 168 -0.94 -1.35 -3.11
C GLY A 168 -2.08 -0.59 -2.43
N ASP A 169 -1.83 -0.11 -1.20
CA ASP A 169 -2.77 0.75 -0.50
C ASP A 169 -2.77 2.14 -1.14
N ASN A 170 -3.91 2.59 -1.66
CA ASN A 170 -4.09 3.92 -2.26
C ASN A 170 -3.61 5.05 -1.35
N ARG A 171 -3.65 4.87 -0.03
CA ARG A 171 -3.09 5.83 0.94
C ARG A 171 -1.58 5.99 0.81
N TYR A 172 -0.85 4.89 0.56
CA TYR A 172 0.59 4.96 0.32
C TYR A 172 0.91 5.72 -0.96
N TRP A 173 0.20 5.41 -2.05
CA TRP A 173 0.37 6.11 -3.32
C TRP A 173 0.05 7.60 -3.18
N ALA A 174 -1.03 7.96 -2.49
CA ALA A 174 -1.34 9.35 -2.18
C ALA A 174 -0.23 10.01 -1.34
N ALA A 175 0.33 9.31 -0.35
CA ALA A 175 1.39 9.83 0.49
C ALA A 175 2.66 10.15 -0.31
N GLU A 176 3.09 9.24 -1.19
CA GLU A 176 4.25 9.44 -2.06
C GLU A 176 4.05 10.65 -2.98
N ILE A 177 2.88 10.75 -3.61
CA ILE A 177 2.53 11.87 -4.47
C ILE A 177 2.54 13.20 -3.71
N LEU A 178 1.97 13.22 -2.51
CA LEU A 178 1.87 14.42 -1.67
C LEU A 178 3.24 14.85 -1.12
N GLU A 179 4.12 13.89 -0.80
CA GLU A 179 5.49 14.19 -0.35
C GLU A 179 6.25 14.94 -1.44
N LYS A 180 6.21 14.44 -2.68
CA LYS A 180 6.80 15.12 -3.84
C LYS A 180 6.17 16.49 -4.08
N ALA A 181 4.87 16.64 -3.84
CA ALA A 181 4.17 17.92 -3.94
C ALA A 181 4.45 18.90 -2.78
N GLY A 182 5.27 18.51 -1.79
CA GLY A 182 5.65 19.33 -0.64
C GLY A 182 4.66 19.29 0.53
N GLU A 183 3.60 18.49 0.46
CA GLU A 183 2.54 18.32 1.46
C GLU A 183 2.94 17.28 2.53
N ARG A 184 4.07 17.54 3.21
CA ARG A 184 4.77 16.55 4.04
C ARG A 184 3.97 16.02 5.22
N GLU A 185 3.22 16.87 5.91
CA GLU A 185 2.45 16.44 7.10
C GLU A 185 1.35 15.44 6.71
N GLU A 186 0.65 15.73 5.61
CA GLU A 186 -0.42 14.87 5.10
C GLU A 186 0.15 13.59 4.49
N ALA A 187 1.28 13.66 3.79
CA ALA A 187 2.01 12.49 3.32
C ALA A 187 2.42 11.57 4.48
N GLU A 188 3.00 12.13 5.54
CA GLU A 188 3.38 11.37 6.74
C GLU A 188 2.15 10.70 7.37
N ARG A 189 1.02 11.44 7.47
CA ARG A 189 -0.25 10.92 7.97
C ARG A 189 -0.72 9.69 7.18
N LEU A 190 -0.77 9.79 5.86
CA LEU A 190 -1.25 8.73 4.98
C LEU A 190 -0.31 7.52 4.94
N CYS A 191 1.01 7.75 4.99
CA CYS A 191 2.01 6.69 5.17
C CYS A 191 1.78 5.93 6.49
N ARG A 192 1.51 6.66 7.59
CA ARG A 192 1.21 6.05 8.89
C ARG A 192 -0.04 5.17 8.84
N GLU A 193 -1.09 5.61 8.15
CA GLU A 193 -2.34 4.87 7.98
C GLU A 193 -2.18 3.62 7.10
N SER A 194 -1.49 3.74 5.97
CA SER A 194 -1.20 2.61 5.08
C SER A 194 -0.38 1.53 5.79
N PHE A 195 0.69 1.95 6.47
CA PHE A 195 1.56 1.05 7.21
C PHE A 195 0.79 0.28 8.29
N THR A 196 -0.10 0.98 8.99
CA THR A 196 -0.98 0.39 9.98
C THR A 196 -1.86 -0.71 9.40
N ILE A 197 -2.55 -0.43 8.29
CA ILE A 197 -3.49 -1.38 7.69
C ILE A 197 -2.74 -2.62 7.20
N SER A 198 -1.56 -2.40 6.61
CA SER A 198 -0.64 -3.47 6.22
C SER A 198 -0.20 -4.32 7.42
N ALA A 199 0.20 -3.70 8.53
CA ALA A 199 0.56 -4.38 9.77
C ALA A 199 -0.60 -5.22 10.33
N ARG A 200 -1.84 -4.71 10.28
CA ARG A 200 -3.05 -5.45 10.68
C ARG A 200 -3.30 -6.65 9.79
N PHE A 201 -3.19 -6.49 8.47
CA PHE A 201 -3.39 -7.57 7.51
C PHE A 201 -2.36 -8.69 7.70
N ILE A 202 -1.07 -8.34 7.74
CA ILE A 202 0.02 -9.30 7.95
C ILE A 202 -0.16 -10.05 9.27
N SER A 203 -0.52 -9.35 10.34
CA SER A 203 -0.83 -9.96 11.64
C SER A 203 -1.94 -11.00 11.57
N ARG A 204 -3.00 -10.74 10.80
CA ARG A 204 -4.11 -11.70 10.59
C ARG A 204 -3.65 -12.91 9.80
N CYS A 205 -2.83 -12.71 8.76
CA CYS A 205 -2.25 -13.80 7.97
C CYS A 205 -1.39 -14.73 8.85
N ILE A 206 -0.49 -14.17 9.67
CA ILE A 206 0.35 -14.97 10.57
C ILE A 206 -0.49 -15.74 11.59
N ARG A 207 -1.51 -15.11 12.17
CA ARG A 207 -2.43 -15.78 13.10
C ARG A 207 -3.18 -16.92 12.43
N LEU A 208 -3.67 -16.71 11.20
CA LEU A 208 -4.33 -17.77 10.45
C LEU A 208 -3.37 -18.93 10.21
N MET A 209 -2.13 -18.65 9.79
CA MET A 209 -1.08 -19.67 9.60
C MET A 209 -0.82 -20.49 10.87
N ALA A 210 -0.80 -19.84 12.03
CA ALA A 210 -0.68 -20.52 13.33
C ALA A 210 -1.91 -21.39 13.67
N GLN A 211 -3.09 -21.05 13.16
CA GLN A 211 -4.35 -21.75 13.45
C GLN A 211 -4.69 -22.85 12.44
N MET A 212 -3.97 -22.95 11.33
CA MET A 212 -4.18 -24.00 10.33
C MET A 212 -4.07 -25.40 10.95
N GLN A 213 -4.89 -26.32 10.45
CA GLN A 213 -4.91 -27.71 10.91
C GLN A 213 -3.57 -28.40 10.62
N GLY A 214 -3.22 -29.39 11.45
CA GLY A 214 -1.98 -30.16 11.32
C GLY A 214 -0.74 -29.53 11.97
N ARG A 215 -0.84 -28.31 12.51
CA ARG A 215 0.27 -27.64 13.21
C ARG A 215 0.48 -28.18 14.62
N THR A 216 1.73 -28.53 14.93
CA THR A 216 2.21 -28.83 16.28
C THR A 216 2.23 -27.58 17.16
N LEU A 217 2.27 -27.75 18.48
CA LEU A 217 2.39 -26.62 19.41
C LEU A 217 3.67 -25.81 19.18
N ALA A 218 4.79 -26.47 18.83
CA ALA A 218 6.06 -25.80 18.57
C ALA A 218 5.96 -24.85 17.36
N GLU A 219 5.38 -25.32 16.24
CA GLU A 219 5.16 -24.48 15.05
C GLU A 219 4.25 -23.28 15.35
N LYS A 220 3.20 -23.47 16.17
CA LYS A 220 2.32 -22.37 16.59
C LYS A 220 3.08 -21.30 17.35
N VAL A 221 3.94 -21.72 18.28
CA VAL A 221 4.81 -20.80 19.03
C VAL A 221 5.75 -20.06 18.09
N GLU A 222 6.33 -20.71 17.08
CA GLU A 222 7.19 -20.03 16.11
C GLU A 222 6.48 -18.91 15.34
N PHE A 223 5.24 -19.16 14.88
CA PHE A 223 4.42 -18.11 14.24
C PHE A 223 4.07 -16.98 15.21
N ASN A 224 3.72 -17.31 16.46
CA ASN A 224 3.42 -16.31 17.48
C ASN A 224 4.65 -15.45 17.84
N GLU A 225 5.84 -16.07 17.92
CA GLU A 225 7.11 -15.36 18.12
C GLU A 225 7.48 -14.49 16.91
N TYR A 226 7.19 -14.95 15.69
CA TYR A 226 7.35 -14.13 14.49
C TYR A 226 6.44 -12.90 14.51
N MET A 227 5.16 -13.08 14.87
CA MET A 227 4.22 -11.96 15.05
C MET A 227 4.70 -10.99 16.14
N LEU A 228 5.24 -11.49 17.25
CA LEU A 228 5.77 -10.65 18.32
C LEU A 228 6.95 -9.79 17.84
N ARG A 229 7.88 -10.35 17.07
CA ARG A 229 8.98 -9.57 16.45
C ARG A 229 8.47 -8.47 15.55
N MET A 230 7.45 -8.75 14.72
CA MET A 230 6.83 -7.73 13.87
C MET A 230 6.17 -6.61 14.67
N ILE A 231 5.36 -6.96 15.68
CA ILE A 231 4.70 -5.96 16.53
C ILE A 231 5.73 -5.10 17.26
N ASN A 232 6.81 -5.71 17.76
CA ASN A 232 7.89 -4.97 18.40
C ASN A 232 8.57 -4.01 17.42
N ALA A 233 8.84 -4.43 16.18
CA ALA A 233 9.38 -3.55 15.15
C ALA A 233 8.46 -2.34 14.89
N PHE A 234 7.14 -2.56 14.84
CA PHE A 234 6.15 -1.49 14.67
C PHE A 234 6.14 -0.51 15.85
N LEU A 235 6.23 -1.01 17.09
CA LEU A 235 6.25 -0.18 18.30
C LEU A 235 7.58 0.57 18.48
N THR A 236 8.70 0.04 18.00
CA THR A 236 10.02 0.70 18.09
C THR A 236 10.25 1.75 17.00
N GLY A 237 9.57 1.63 15.86
CA GLY A 237 9.79 2.45 14.66
C GLY A 237 8.96 3.74 14.56
N GLY A 238 7.95 3.94 15.43
CA GLY A 238 7.15 5.17 15.47
C GLY A 238 5.72 4.99 16.00
N ASP A 239 4.99 6.11 16.10
CA ASP A 239 3.60 6.22 16.61
C ASP A 239 2.54 5.70 15.60
N TYR A 240 2.67 4.46 15.15
CA TYR A 240 1.81 3.83 14.12
C TYR A 240 0.65 3.05 14.76
N MET A 241 -0.20 3.76 15.50
CA MET A 241 -1.28 3.24 16.33
C MET A 241 -0.83 2.44 17.58
N PRO A 242 -0.36 3.13 18.63
CA PRO A 242 0.18 2.49 19.83
C PRO A 242 -0.90 1.64 20.52
N HIS A 243 -2.11 2.14 20.67
CA HIS A 243 -3.18 1.49 21.43
C HIS A 243 -3.43 0.02 21.00
N ARG A 244 -3.82 -0.19 19.75
CA ARG A 244 -4.24 -1.52 19.27
C ARG A 244 -3.06 -2.49 19.19
N GLN A 245 -1.86 -1.97 18.91
CA GLN A 245 -0.65 -2.76 18.75
C GLN A 245 -0.13 -3.20 20.12
N ILE A 246 -0.19 -2.31 21.11
CA ILE A 246 0.09 -2.62 22.52
C ILE A 246 -0.92 -3.66 23.04
N PHE A 247 -2.22 -3.51 22.74
CA PHE A 247 -3.22 -4.51 23.13
C PHE A 247 -2.98 -5.88 22.47
N GLN A 248 -2.70 -5.89 21.17
CA GLN A 248 -2.40 -7.11 20.41
C GLN A 248 -1.14 -7.79 20.96
N LYS A 249 -0.10 -7.02 21.27
CA LYS A 249 1.11 -7.49 21.93
C LYS A 249 0.77 -8.14 23.27
N MET A 250 0.01 -7.45 24.13
CA MET A 250 -0.35 -7.96 25.46
C MET A 250 -1.08 -9.31 25.38
N SER A 251 -2.06 -9.41 24.47
CA SER A 251 -2.80 -10.67 24.24
C SER A 251 -1.90 -11.80 23.75
N LEU A 252 -1.01 -11.50 22.82
CA LEU A 252 -0.07 -12.46 22.23
C LEU A 252 0.93 -12.98 23.27
N VAL A 253 1.60 -12.06 23.98
CA VAL A 253 2.62 -12.40 24.97
C VAL A 253 2.02 -13.18 26.14
N THR A 254 0.79 -12.84 26.58
CA THR A 254 0.07 -13.65 27.59
C THR A 254 -0.18 -15.08 27.11
N GLY A 255 -0.53 -15.26 25.83
CA GLY A 255 -0.68 -16.58 25.22
C GLY A 255 0.64 -17.36 25.18
N LEU A 256 1.73 -16.69 24.82
CA LEU A 256 3.07 -17.27 24.75
C LEU A 256 3.57 -17.78 26.11
N ILE A 257 3.16 -17.20 27.25
CA ILE A 257 3.47 -17.76 28.59
C ILE A 257 2.95 -19.20 28.68
N LYS A 258 1.65 -19.39 28.40
CA LYS A 258 0.99 -20.71 28.46
C LYS A 258 1.63 -21.71 27.49
N GLU A 259 1.89 -21.28 26.27
CA GLU A 259 2.40 -22.14 25.21
C GLU A 259 3.84 -22.57 25.48
N ASN A 260 4.71 -21.65 25.92
CA ASN A 260 6.09 -21.97 26.29
C ASN A 260 6.15 -22.90 27.51
N LEU A 261 5.27 -22.73 28.51
CA LEU A 261 5.19 -23.65 29.64
C LEU A 261 4.84 -25.09 29.22
N ARG A 262 3.88 -25.24 28.29
CA ARG A 262 3.51 -26.55 27.73
C ARG A 262 4.64 -27.21 26.94
N LEU A 263 5.57 -26.42 26.42
CA LEU A 263 6.77 -26.91 25.72
C LEU A 263 7.97 -27.11 26.67
N GLY A 264 7.82 -26.87 27.98
CA GLY A 264 8.92 -26.91 28.94
C GLY A 264 9.92 -25.75 28.83
N LYS A 265 9.64 -24.73 28.02
CA LYS A 265 10.49 -23.56 27.78
C LYS A 265 10.27 -22.50 28.87
N THR A 266 10.65 -22.82 30.10
CA THR A 266 10.28 -21.99 31.26
C THR A 266 10.97 -20.62 31.26
N GLU A 267 12.24 -20.53 30.85
CA GLU A 267 12.94 -19.25 30.75
C GLU A 267 12.22 -18.28 29.81
N ARG A 268 11.81 -18.75 28.63
CA ARG A 268 11.04 -17.94 27.68
C ARG A 268 9.67 -17.55 28.23
N ALA A 269 9.01 -18.42 29.00
CA ALA A 269 7.75 -18.09 29.66
C ALA A 269 7.92 -16.97 30.70
N ILE A 270 9.03 -16.95 31.44
CA ILE A 270 9.37 -15.87 32.39
C ILE A 270 9.61 -14.56 31.65
N GLU A 271 10.34 -14.58 30.52
CA GLU A 271 10.53 -13.40 29.68
C GLU A 271 9.21 -12.84 29.17
N CYS A 272 8.31 -13.70 28.69
CA CYS A 272 6.97 -13.31 28.25
C CYS A 272 6.14 -12.73 29.42
N PHE A 273 6.30 -13.27 30.63
CA PHE A 273 5.65 -12.69 31.81
C PHE A 273 6.12 -11.25 32.04
N ARG A 274 7.44 -11.01 32.07
CA ARG A 274 7.99 -9.67 32.22
C ARG A 274 7.48 -8.73 31.13
N GLU A 275 7.51 -9.16 29.87
CA GLU A 275 7.04 -8.36 28.74
C GLU A 275 5.54 -8.07 28.81
N THR A 276 4.73 -8.97 29.40
CA THR A 276 3.31 -8.72 29.67
C THR A 276 3.13 -7.57 30.66
N LEU A 277 3.93 -7.52 31.73
CA LEU A 277 3.87 -6.44 32.72
C LEU A 277 4.26 -5.09 32.12
N GLU A 278 5.38 -5.04 31.41
CA GLU A 278 5.83 -3.82 30.74
C GLU A 278 4.82 -3.32 29.71
N THR A 279 4.19 -4.24 28.97
CA THR A 279 3.17 -3.88 27.97
C THR A 279 1.88 -3.39 28.64
N ALA A 280 1.47 -4.01 29.76
CA ALA A 280 0.30 -3.59 30.52
C ALA A 280 0.47 -2.20 31.13
N GLU A 281 1.63 -1.90 31.73
CA GLU A 281 1.94 -0.56 32.26
C GLU A 281 1.88 0.49 31.14
N LYS A 282 2.56 0.25 30.01
CA LYS A 282 2.52 1.16 28.85
C LYS A 282 1.11 1.39 28.32
N TYR A 283 0.27 0.34 28.31
CA TYR A 283 -1.11 0.44 27.86
C TYR A 283 -1.97 1.26 28.82
N LEU A 284 -1.80 1.07 30.12
CA LEU A 284 -2.55 1.80 31.14
C LEU A 284 -2.12 3.26 31.20
N ASP A 285 -0.81 3.54 31.11
CA ASP A 285 -0.28 4.92 31.00
C ASP A 285 -0.86 5.62 29.76
N PHE A 286 -1.01 4.90 28.65
CA PHE A 286 -1.67 5.43 27.44
C PHE A 286 -3.15 5.78 27.70
N LEU A 287 -3.89 4.92 28.42
CA LEU A 287 -5.30 5.16 28.73
C LEU A 287 -5.52 6.29 29.75
N GLU A 288 -4.65 6.42 30.76
CA GLU A 288 -4.75 7.47 31.79
C GLU A 288 -4.28 8.84 31.30
N GLY A 289 -3.24 8.87 30.45
CA GLY A 289 -2.53 10.10 30.11
C GLY A 289 -3.25 10.99 29.10
N GLY A 290 -4.14 10.44 28.26
CA GLY A 290 -4.66 11.12 27.06
C GLY A 290 -3.49 11.49 26.14
N SER A 291 -3.31 10.80 25.02
CA SER A 291 -2.07 10.91 24.25
C SER A 291 -1.74 12.36 23.84
N LYS A 292 -0.75 12.97 24.50
CA LYS A 292 0.03 14.11 23.95
C LYS A 292 0.96 13.67 22.81
N GLY A 293 1.08 12.36 22.57
CA GLY A 293 1.63 11.79 21.34
C GLY A 293 0.53 11.64 20.32
N THR A 294 0.78 12.09 19.09
CA THR A 294 -0.07 11.98 17.91
C THR A 294 -0.36 10.52 17.53
N SER A 295 -1.24 9.86 18.29
CA SER A 295 -1.86 8.61 17.87
C SER A 295 -2.80 8.91 16.71
N LEU A 296 -2.29 8.78 15.49
CA LEU A 296 -3.07 8.87 14.25
C LEU A 296 -3.99 7.64 14.15
N LEU A 297 -5.12 7.75 14.82
CA LEU A 297 -6.11 6.69 14.96
C LEU A 297 -7.52 7.30 15.03
N LEU A 298 -7.88 8.05 14.01
CA LEU A 298 -9.29 8.25 13.64
C LEU A 298 -9.45 7.82 12.19
N LEU A 299 -9.22 6.52 11.93
CA LEU A 299 -9.85 5.90 10.77
C LEU A 299 -11.29 5.58 11.18
N ASP A 300 -12.23 6.27 10.52
CA ASP A 300 -13.68 6.25 10.74
C ASP A 300 -14.33 4.92 10.30
N ASP A 301 -13.73 3.79 10.70
CA ASP A 301 -14.23 2.43 10.45
C ASP A 301 -14.93 1.86 11.69
N GLY A 302 -15.57 2.72 12.50
CA GLY A 302 -16.52 2.36 13.56
C GLY A 302 -16.02 1.49 14.73
N LEU A 303 -14.78 1.00 14.70
CA LEU A 303 -14.23 0.06 15.68
C LEU A 303 -13.04 0.60 16.50
N ASP A 304 -12.47 1.74 16.10
CA ASP A 304 -11.31 2.36 16.76
C ASP A 304 -11.60 3.86 17.00
N ARG A 305 -12.77 4.22 17.56
CA ARG A 305 -13.07 5.59 17.97
C ARG A 305 -12.23 5.99 19.20
N VAL A 306 -11.70 7.20 19.19
CA VAL A 306 -11.02 7.88 20.32
C VAL A 306 -12.01 8.55 21.27
N ASP A 307 -13.30 8.63 20.89
CA ASP A 307 -14.40 8.87 21.81
C ASP A 307 -14.70 7.58 22.58
N ASP A 308 -13.71 7.04 23.29
CA ASP A 308 -13.98 5.95 24.21
C ASP A 308 -14.92 6.49 25.28
N SER A 309 -16.14 5.98 25.27
CA SER A 309 -17.01 6.16 26.41
C SER A 309 -16.26 5.66 27.66
N PRO A 310 -16.54 6.20 28.85
CA PRO A 310 -16.00 5.62 30.09
C PRO A 310 -16.23 4.11 30.20
N GLU A 311 -17.28 3.59 29.55
CA GLU A 311 -17.59 2.16 29.44
C GLU A 311 -16.61 1.39 28.55
N ASP A 312 -16.15 1.97 27.43
CA ASP A 312 -15.13 1.39 26.56
C ASP A 312 -13.75 1.34 27.23
N ILE A 313 -13.39 2.42 27.95
CA ILE A 313 -12.16 2.45 28.77
C ILE A 313 -12.25 1.38 29.86
N SER A 314 -13.38 1.29 30.58
CA SER A 314 -13.60 0.28 31.62
C SER A 314 -13.51 -1.16 31.06
N LYS A 315 -14.09 -1.41 29.89
CA LYS A 315 -14.00 -2.71 29.21
C LYS A 315 -12.55 -3.05 28.84
N ARG A 316 -11.78 -2.09 28.34
CA ARG A 316 -10.36 -2.28 27.97
C ARG A 316 -9.48 -2.52 29.19
N VAL A 317 -9.69 -1.77 30.26
CA VAL A 317 -9.06 -2.01 31.57
C VAL A 317 -9.40 -3.42 32.08
N GLY A 318 -10.65 -3.85 31.98
CA GLY A 318 -11.06 -5.22 32.31
C GLY A 318 -10.34 -6.30 31.51
N MET A 319 -10.03 -6.04 30.24
CA MET A 319 -9.26 -6.95 29.39
C MET A 319 -7.78 -7.04 29.83
N VAL A 320 -7.17 -5.92 30.22
CA VAL A 320 -5.82 -5.88 30.82
C VAL A 320 -5.80 -6.68 32.13
N VAL A 321 -6.80 -6.45 32.99
CA VAL A 321 -6.98 -7.18 34.26
C VAL A 321 -7.09 -8.69 34.03
N GLU A 322 -7.80 -9.13 32.98
CA GLU A 322 -7.91 -10.55 32.63
C GLU A 322 -6.57 -11.12 32.13
N CYS A 323 -5.82 -10.38 31.31
CA CYS A 323 -4.46 -10.75 30.91
C CYS A 323 -3.54 -10.91 32.12
N LEU A 324 -3.57 -9.94 33.05
CA LEU A 324 -2.80 -9.98 34.30
C LEU A 324 -3.24 -11.16 35.19
N ARG A 325 -4.55 -11.46 35.28
CA ARG A 325 -5.06 -12.62 36.02
C ARG A 325 -4.49 -13.92 35.47
N ARG A 326 -4.47 -14.08 34.14
CA ARG A 326 -3.88 -15.26 33.48
C ARG A 326 -2.38 -15.35 33.71
N ALA A 327 -1.67 -14.23 33.59
CA ALA A 327 -0.24 -14.17 33.88
C ALA A 327 0.03 -14.60 35.32
N ILE A 328 -0.65 -14.02 36.31
CA ILE A 328 -0.57 -14.38 37.74
C ILE A 328 -0.79 -15.87 37.95
N TYR A 329 -1.85 -16.43 37.38
CA TYR A 329 -2.13 -17.86 37.45
C TYR A 329 -0.94 -18.69 36.95
N TYR A 330 -0.37 -18.37 35.80
CA TYR A 330 0.81 -19.06 35.29
C TYR A 330 2.06 -18.83 36.16
N GLY A 331 2.20 -17.64 36.74
CA GLY A 331 3.27 -17.30 37.69
C GLY A 331 3.25 -18.16 38.95
N GLU A 332 2.07 -18.36 39.53
CA GLU A 332 1.90 -19.22 40.71
C GLU A 332 2.30 -20.66 40.42
N HIS A 333 1.86 -21.21 39.28
CA HIS A 333 2.27 -22.54 38.82
C HIS A 333 3.78 -22.65 38.60
N MET A 334 4.41 -21.64 38.01
CA MET A 334 5.86 -21.64 37.81
C MET A 334 6.62 -21.52 39.14
N LYS A 335 6.11 -20.72 40.09
CA LYS A 335 6.70 -20.55 41.43
C LYS A 335 6.67 -21.86 42.21
N GLU A 336 5.54 -22.58 42.19
CA GLU A 336 5.41 -23.89 42.83
C GLU A 336 6.36 -24.92 42.23
N ALA A 337 6.59 -24.87 40.91
CA ALA A 337 7.46 -25.81 40.22
C ALA A 337 8.97 -25.51 40.39
N GLN A 338 9.38 -24.25 40.59
CA GLN A 338 10.79 -23.86 40.50
C GLN A 338 11.34 -23.07 41.70
N GLY A 339 10.51 -22.61 42.64
CA GLY A 339 10.98 -21.85 43.80
C GLY A 339 11.69 -20.52 43.46
N ASN A 340 11.37 -19.92 42.30
CA ASN A 340 12.09 -18.76 41.78
C ASN A 340 11.54 -17.43 42.34
N GLU A 341 12.37 -16.69 43.07
CA GLU A 341 12.02 -15.38 43.67
C GLU A 341 11.61 -14.32 42.63
N THR A 342 12.17 -14.38 41.42
CA THR A 342 11.85 -13.47 40.31
C THR A 342 10.39 -13.59 39.89
N ILE A 343 9.86 -14.82 39.87
CA ILE A 343 8.47 -15.10 39.53
C ILE A 343 7.54 -14.58 40.64
N ALA A 344 7.95 -14.72 41.90
CA ALA A 344 7.21 -14.18 43.04
C ALA A 344 7.19 -12.64 43.04
N GLU A 345 8.26 -11.98 42.59
CA GLU A 345 8.30 -10.53 42.39
C GLU A 345 7.34 -10.10 41.27
N TYR A 346 7.42 -10.72 40.08
CA TYR A 346 6.53 -10.39 38.96
C TYR A 346 5.06 -10.64 39.27
N THR A 347 4.75 -11.72 39.99
CA THR A 347 3.38 -12.00 40.43
C THR A 347 2.87 -10.92 41.39
N ARG A 348 3.70 -10.46 42.35
CA ARG A 348 3.35 -9.33 43.23
C ARG A 348 3.17 -8.03 42.45
N LYS A 349 4.02 -7.77 41.45
CA LYS A 349 3.90 -6.58 40.58
C LYS A 349 2.60 -6.62 39.77
N ALA A 350 2.29 -7.76 39.15
CA ALA A 350 1.04 -7.98 38.43
C ALA A 350 -0.19 -7.77 39.31
N GLN A 351 -0.15 -8.28 40.54
CA GLN A 351 -1.22 -8.13 41.52
C GLN A 351 -1.44 -6.66 41.91
N LYS A 352 -0.36 -5.91 42.17
CA LYS A 352 -0.44 -4.46 42.45
C LYS A 352 -1.02 -3.67 41.29
N ILE A 353 -0.58 -3.97 40.05
CA ILE A 353 -1.15 -3.31 38.85
C ILE A 353 -2.64 -3.64 38.77
N ARG A 354 -3.03 -4.90 38.97
CA ARG A 354 -4.44 -5.31 38.93
C ARG A 354 -5.29 -4.59 39.98
N GLU A 355 -4.82 -4.51 41.22
CA GLU A 355 -5.52 -3.88 42.34
C GLU A 355 -5.69 -2.37 42.18
N ARG A 356 -4.86 -1.71 41.37
CA ARG A 356 -5.01 -0.28 41.06
C ARG A 356 -6.26 0.03 40.21
N TYR A 357 -6.80 -0.97 39.50
CA TYR A 357 -7.86 -0.78 38.50
C TYR A 357 -9.08 -1.69 38.68
N ILE A 358 -9.18 -2.37 39.83
CA ILE A 358 -10.40 -3.05 40.33
C ILE A 358 -10.98 -2.15 41.42
#